data_AF-A0A7K4B013-F1
#
_entry.id   AF-A0A7K4B013-F1
#
_cell.length_a   1.000
_cell.length_b   1.000
_cell.length_c   1.000
_cell.angle_alpha   90.00
_cell.angle_beta   90.00
_cell.angle_gamma   90.00
#
_symmetry.space_group_name_H-M   'P 1'
#
loop_
_entity.id
_entity.type
_entity.pdbx_description
1 polymer ?
#
loop_
_entity_poly.entity_id
_entity_poly.type
_entity_poly.pdbx_seq_one_letter_code
_entity_poly.pdbx_strand_id
1 'polypeptide(L)'
;MSDLKACSYEESNYHSIHVDDEVVEYLNKRNTDFRISTSCGGPVLLPISYKPPKPSDLALRAGEHTIYISMYQARYIDHIHMGLVPYHLGMRDEGFSDEYHEY
;
A
#
# COMPACT_ATOMS: atom_id res chain seq x y z
N MET A 1 -11.05 -5.08 19.58
CA MET A 1 -10.36 -5.10 18.28
C MET A 1 -11.41 -4.72 17.26
N SER A 2 -11.38 -3.48 16.78
CA SER A 2 -12.39 -2.93 15.88
C SER A 2 -12.28 -3.63 14.54
N ASP A 3 -13.40 -4.22 14.08
CA ASP A 3 -13.51 -4.88 12.80
C ASP A 3 -13.13 -3.91 11.67
N LEU A 4 -12.03 -4.21 10.97
CA LEU A 4 -11.72 -3.58 9.69
C LEU A 4 -12.81 -4.05 8.72
N LYS A 5 -13.75 -3.14 8.42
CA LYS A 5 -14.83 -3.38 7.48
C LYS A 5 -14.20 -3.68 6.11
N ALA A 6 -14.27 -4.93 5.67
CA ALA A 6 -13.97 -5.31 4.30
C ALA A 6 -15.06 -4.71 3.40
N CYS A 7 -14.88 -3.44 3.01
CA CYS A 7 -15.73 -2.85 1.98
C CYS A 7 -15.31 -3.48 0.64
N SER A 8 -16.19 -4.34 0.10
CA SER A 8 -16.20 -4.59 -1.33
C SER A 8 -16.40 -3.25 -2.05
N TYR A 9 -15.66 -3.06 -3.15
CA TYR A 9 -15.64 -1.80 -3.90
C TYR A 9 -17.04 -1.31 -4.31
N GLU A 10 -17.97 -2.23 -4.52
CA GLU A 10 -19.33 -1.97 -5.00
C GLU A 10 -20.22 -1.15 -4.04
N GLU A 11 -19.94 -1.14 -2.73
CA GLU A 11 -20.84 -0.49 -1.74
C GLU A 11 -20.52 0.98 -1.47
N SER A 12 -19.45 1.52 -2.05
CA SER A 12 -18.96 2.85 -1.73
C SER A 12 -18.87 3.68 -3.00
N ASN A 13 -19.37 4.92 -3.00
CA ASN A 13 -19.32 5.89 -4.11
C ASN A 13 -17.88 6.29 -4.56
N TYR A 14 -16.89 5.42 -4.37
CA TYR A 14 -15.54 5.58 -4.90
C TYR A 14 -15.49 4.99 -6.30
N HIS A 15 -14.74 5.65 -7.19
CA HIS A 15 -14.47 5.09 -8.51
C HIS A 15 -13.60 3.83 -8.36
N SER A 16 -13.64 2.95 -9.37
CA SER A 16 -12.82 1.75 -9.42
C SER A 16 -11.33 2.12 -9.37
N ILE A 17 -10.57 1.45 -8.50
CA ILE A 17 -9.11 1.59 -8.45
C ILE A 17 -8.49 0.39 -9.15
N HIS A 18 -7.74 0.64 -10.22
CA HIS A 18 -6.98 -0.35 -10.96
C HIS A 18 -5.60 -0.55 -10.34
N VAL A 19 -5.12 -1.79 -10.30
CA VAL A 19 -3.78 -2.15 -9.81
C VAL A 19 -3.08 -2.92 -10.92
N ASP A 20 -1.89 -2.48 -11.32
CA ASP A 20 -1.10 -3.18 -12.32
C ASP A 20 -0.60 -4.53 -11.79
N ASP A 21 -0.51 -5.52 -12.68
CA ASP A 21 0.01 -6.86 -12.35
C ASP A 21 1.44 -6.78 -11.78
N GLU A 22 2.28 -5.88 -12.29
CA GLU A 22 3.64 -5.65 -11.77
C GLU A 22 3.65 -5.21 -10.29
N VAL A 23 2.64 -4.46 -9.86
CA VAL A 23 2.49 -4.07 -8.46
C VAL A 23 2.09 -5.27 -7.62
N VAL A 24 1.22 -6.14 -8.13
CA VAL A 24 0.85 -7.39 -7.44
C VAL A 24 2.07 -8.31 -7.29
N GLU A 25 2.87 -8.46 -8.34
CA GLU A 25 4.13 -9.21 -8.30
C GLU A 25 5.12 -8.62 -7.28
N TYR A 26 5.24 -7.28 -7.27
CA TYR A 26 6.08 -6.57 -6.29
C TYR A 26 5.62 -6.83 -4.85
N LEU A 27 4.32 -6.72 -4.58
CA LEU A 27 3.73 -7.03 -3.27
C LEU A 27 4.04 -8.46 -2.84
N ASN A 28 3.81 -9.43 -3.72
CA ASN A 28 4.07 -10.85 -3.46
C ASN A 28 5.57 -11.11 -3.17
N LYS A 29 6.49 -10.48 -3.93
CA LYS A 29 7.94 -10.60 -3.70
C LYS A 29 8.34 -10.05 -2.32
N ARG A 30 7.68 -8.98 -1.87
CA ARG A 30 7.94 -8.34 -0.57
C ARG A 30 7.25 -9.04 0.58
N ASN A 31 6.26 -9.90 0.29
CA ASN A 31 5.48 -10.68 1.25
C ASN A 31 4.95 -9.83 2.42
N THR A 32 4.43 -8.64 2.11
CA THR A 32 3.91 -7.71 3.11
C THR A 32 2.81 -6.84 2.51
N ASP A 33 1.97 -6.28 3.39
CA ASP A 33 0.94 -5.33 2.99
C ASP A 33 1.53 -3.93 2.83
N PHE A 34 0.84 -3.10 2.05
CA PHE A 34 1.29 -1.76 1.72
C PHE A 34 0.21 -0.73 2.01
N ARG A 35 0.63 0.53 2.05
CA ARG A 35 -0.24 1.67 2.24
C ARG A 35 0.14 2.80 1.30
N ILE A 36 -0.84 3.34 0.61
CA ILE A 36 -0.67 4.61 -0.09
C ILE A 36 -0.52 5.73 0.93
N SER A 37 0.59 6.46 0.82
CA SER A 37 0.91 7.64 1.62
C SER A 37 1.15 8.84 0.70
N THR A 38 1.15 10.05 1.25
CA THR A 38 1.47 11.26 0.50
C THR A 38 2.89 11.70 0.81
N SER A 39 3.66 12.02 -0.24
CA SER A 39 4.96 12.70 -0.14
C SER A 39 4.91 14.06 -0.83
N CYS A 40 5.96 14.88 -0.70
CA CYS A 40 6.08 16.12 -1.44
C CYS A 40 6.12 15.91 -2.97
N GLY A 41 6.46 14.70 -3.43
CA GLY A 41 6.50 14.32 -4.84
C GLY A 41 5.23 13.63 -5.35
N GLY A 42 4.17 13.56 -4.53
CA GLY A 42 2.94 12.86 -4.86
C GLY A 42 2.72 11.56 -4.06
N PRO A 43 1.72 10.75 -4.45
CA PRO A 43 1.40 9.50 -3.77
C PRO A 43 2.54 8.50 -3.86
N VAL A 44 2.75 7.73 -2.79
CA VAL A 44 3.78 6.70 -2.69
C VAL A 44 3.23 5.44 -2.03
N LEU A 45 3.69 4.28 -2.47
CA LEU A 45 3.35 2.97 -1.92
C LEU A 45 4.42 2.54 -0.92
N LEU A 46 4.07 2.52 0.38
CA LEU A 46 5.00 2.20 1.47
C LEU A 46 4.57 0.93 2.21
N PRO A 47 5.50 0.07 2.65
CA PRO A 47 5.15 -1.08 3.50
C PRO A 47 4.46 -0.64 4.79
N ILE A 48 3.52 -1.44 5.29
CA ILE A 48 2.81 -1.11 6.53
C ILE A 48 3.72 -1.06 7.77
N SER A 49 4.90 -1.69 7.72
CA SER A 49 5.93 -1.58 8.77
C SER A 49 6.47 -0.14 8.93
N TYR A 50 6.52 0.63 7.83
CA TYR A 50 6.89 2.05 7.85
C TYR A 50 5.69 2.94 8.13
N LYS A 51 4.54 2.63 7.51
CA LYS A 51 3.33 3.43 7.67
C LYS A 51 2.11 2.53 7.91
N PRO A 52 1.78 2.23 9.18
CA PRO A 52 0.64 1.39 9.51
C PRO A 52 -0.70 1.95 8.99
N PRO A 53 -1.67 1.06 8.69
CA PRO A 53 -3.02 1.46 8.31
C PRO A 53 -3.72 2.22 9.43
N LYS A 54 -4.61 3.13 9.06
CA LYS A 54 -5.51 3.82 9.98
C LYS A 54 -6.91 3.20 9.92
N PRO A 55 -7.74 3.33 10.98
CA PRO A 55 -9.12 2.84 10.96
C PRO A 55 -9.99 3.45 9.84
N SER A 56 -9.60 4.62 9.35
CA SER A 56 -10.24 5.34 8.25
C SER A 56 -9.83 4.85 6.86
N ASP A 57 -8.87 3.94 6.77
CA ASP A 57 -8.35 3.49 5.49
C ASP A 57 -9.28 2.42 4.89
N LEU A 58 -9.44 2.48 3.56
CA LEU A 58 -10.02 1.41 2.75
C LEU A 58 -8.98 0.32 2.56
N ALA A 59 -9.42 -0.94 2.55
CA ALA A 59 -8.59 -2.10 2.29
C ALA A 59 -8.88 -2.62 0.87
N LEU A 60 -7.89 -2.52 -0.02
CA LEU A 60 -7.95 -3.04 -1.38
C LEU A 60 -7.14 -4.34 -1.47
N ARG A 61 -7.77 -5.44 -1.86
CA ARG A 61 -7.07 -6.71 -2.10
C ARG A 61 -6.26 -6.62 -3.40
N ALA A 62 -4.99 -7.00 -3.35
CA ALA A 62 -4.07 -7.05 -4.48
C ALA A 62 -3.27 -8.36 -4.39
N GLY A 63 -3.75 -9.39 -5.10
CA GLY A 63 -3.23 -10.76 -4.94
C GLY A 63 -3.46 -11.29 -3.53
N GLU A 64 -2.39 -11.74 -2.88
CA GLU A 64 -2.42 -12.25 -1.51
C GLU A 64 -2.28 -11.16 -0.42
N HIS A 65 -2.02 -9.93 -0.85
CA HIS A 65 -1.73 -8.80 0.03
C HIS A 65 -2.82 -7.73 -0.04
N THR A 66 -2.74 -6.79 0.89
CA THR A 66 -3.68 -5.67 1.01
C THR A 66 -2.95 -4.35 0.79
N ILE A 67 -3.54 -3.48 -0.02
CA ILE A 67 -3.16 -2.07 -0.12
C ILE A 67 -4.17 -1.24 0.67
N TYR A 68 -3.67 -0.54 1.68
CA TYR A 68 -4.47 0.38 2.47
C TYR A 68 -4.43 1.79 1.87
N ILE A 69 -5.58 2.43 1.77
CA ILE A 69 -5.71 3.77 1.18
C ILE A 69 -6.58 4.62 2.08
N SER A 70 -6.12 5.80 2.49
CA SER A 70 -6.98 6.75 3.20
C SER A 70 -8.28 7.00 2.43
N MET A 71 -9.44 6.93 3.09
CA MET A 71 -10.74 7.25 2.45
C MET A 71 -10.76 8.63 1.76
N TYR A 72 -9.90 9.56 2.17
CA TYR A 72 -9.78 10.87 1.53
C TYR A 72 -8.94 10.81 0.25
N GLN A 73 -7.91 9.96 0.22
CA GLN A 73 -7.03 9.78 -0.94
C GLN A 73 -7.68 8.90 -2.00
N ALA A 74 -8.46 7.89 -1.61
CA ALA A 74 -9.17 7.01 -2.52
C ALA A 74 -10.15 7.75 -3.47
N ARG A 75 -10.48 9.01 -3.19
CA ARG A 75 -11.27 9.86 -4.09
C ARG A 75 -10.48 10.39 -5.29
N TYR A 76 -9.16 10.27 -5.26
CA TYR A 76 -8.24 10.87 -6.24
C TYR A 76 -7.23 9.89 -6.81
N ILE A 77 -7.33 8.60 -6.46
CA ILE A 77 -6.43 7.55 -6.93
C ILE A 77 -7.29 6.53 -7.65
N ASP A 78 -7.14 6.42 -8.96
CA ASP A 78 -7.81 5.46 -9.82
C ASP A 78 -6.86 4.36 -10.34
N HIS A 79 -5.55 4.56 -10.22
CA HIS A 79 -4.54 3.66 -10.76
C HIS A 79 -3.32 3.54 -9.83
N ILE A 80 -2.95 2.30 -9.51
CA ILE A 80 -1.78 1.94 -8.71
C ILE A 80 -0.78 1.21 -9.62
N HIS A 81 0.34 1.88 -9.87
CA HIS A 81 1.40 1.43 -10.77
C HIS A 81 2.79 1.52 -10.10
N MET A 82 3.81 0.90 -10.69
CA MET A 82 5.16 0.82 -10.10
C MET A 82 5.84 2.18 -9.84
N GLY A 83 5.50 3.22 -10.61
CA GLY A 83 5.94 4.60 -10.34
C GLY A 83 5.55 5.17 -8.97
N LEU A 84 4.61 4.56 -8.24
CA LEU A 84 4.29 4.92 -6.86
C LEU A 84 5.26 4.28 -5.85
N VAL A 85 6.03 3.27 -6.25
CA VAL A 85 7.06 2.68 -5.39
C VAL A 85 8.26 3.64 -5.34
N PRO A 86 8.64 4.14 -4.15
CA PRO A 86 9.77 5.07 -4.08
C PRO A 86 11.08 4.38 -4.49
N TYR A 87 11.80 4.98 -5.45
CA TYR A 87 13.08 4.46 -5.97
C TYR A 87 14.10 4.12 -4.85
N HIS A 88 14.22 5.00 -3.86
CA HIS A 88 15.12 4.80 -2.71
C HIS A 88 14.65 3.73 -1.72
N LEU A 89 13.36 3.36 -1.74
CA LEU A 89 12.84 2.29 -0.90
C LEU A 89 12.93 0.92 -1.59
N GLY A 90 12.86 0.90 -2.92
CA GLY A 90 13.20 -0.28 -3.72
C GLY A 90 14.65 -0.75 -3.49
N MET A 91 15.58 0.20 -3.31
CA MET A 91 16.99 -0.12 -2.98
C MET A 91 17.23 -0.49 -1.51
N ARG A 92 16.38 -0.03 -0.57
CA ARG A 92 16.58 -0.31 0.87
C ARG A 92 16.24 -1.74 1.26
N ASP A 93 15.47 -2.45 0.45
CA ASP A 93 15.11 -3.84 0.73
C ASP A 93 16.16 -4.86 0.30
N GLU A 94 17.07 -4.49 -0.60
CA GLU A 94 18.25 -5.30 -0.91
C GLU A 94 19.43 -5.01 0.04
N GLY A 95 19.33 -3.97 0.89
CA GLY A 95 20.45 -3.44 1.67
C GLY A 95 20.36 -3.60 3.19
N PHE A 96 19.27 -4.14 3.74
CA PHE A 96 19.17 -4.41 5.18
C PHE A 96 18.48 -5.76 5.41
N SER A 97 19.19 -6.84 5.13
CA SER A 97 18.96 -8.11 5.81
C SER A 97 19.20 -7.91 7.31
N ASP A 98 18.15 -8.08 8.13
CA ASP A 98 18.13 -8.44 9.57
C ASP A 98 19.39 -8.27 10.43
N GLU A 99 20.13 -7.18 10.31
CA GLU A 99 21.31 -6.89 11.15
C GLU A 99 21.14 -5.53 11.82
N TYR A 100 20.09 -5.43 12.64
CA TYR A 100 20.08 -4.58 13.82
C TYR A 100 19.60 -5.41 15.01
N HIS A 101 20.46 -6.36 15.39
CA HIS A 101 20.57 -6.79 16.79
C HIS A 101 21.39 -5.74 17.57
N GLU A 102 20.98 -5.52 18.83
CA GLU A 102 21.58 -4.69 19.89
C GLU A 102 21.31 -3.17 19.82
N TYR A 103 20.83 -2.51 20.89
CA TYR A 103 20.97 -2.76 22.34
C TYR A 103 19.66 -2.61 23.12
#